data_AF-A0A7W8HY99-F1
#
_entry.id   AF-A0A7W8HY99-F1
#
_cell.length_a   1.000
_cell.length_b   1.000
_cell.length_c   1.000
_cell.angle_alpha   90.00
_cell.angle_beta   90.00
_cell.angle_gamma   90.00
#
_symmetry.space_group_name_H-M   'P 1'
#
loop_
_entity.id
_entity.type
_entity.pdbx_description
1 polymer ?
#
loop_
_entity_poly.entity_id
_entity_poly.type
_entity_poly.pdbx_seq_one_letter_code
_entity_poly.pdbx_strand_id
1 'polypeptide(L)'
;MSKIPRLLPLIAVAIGGVVVVRAVGVAPGLFEGARAWAEEAVPAAAAATPAPAVCALTPEQLAQQAGLSPAEMRILNALKDRRAELDVRDEDMASMLPLMMAAEQKLEARTAALEAIKTEVQTLLGQVGEREQAEVDRLVAVYSAMRPREAARVFATLADDVRLPVAAAMRPRSLAAVMAQMEPAAARELTEKLAGRFAAQRRLAARAAAAESEPAPAAPQPAAAPPEAAKPAAAEPPAARPAARPPARRPAARPAARTPAPAPAQAEPAGERPYQPAAAESAPPERPRQSVQ
;
A
#
# COMPACT_ATOMS: atom_id res chain seq x y z
N MET A 1 30.51 26.39 -28.17
CA MET A 1 29.52 27.21 -28.91
C MET A 1 28.21 26.45 -28.95
N SER A 2 27.28 26.82 -28.08
CA SER A 2 25.99 26.17 -27.86
C SER A 2 24.99 26.51 -28.98
N LYS A 3 24.23 25.52 -29.45
CA LYS A 3 23.00 25.73 -30.22
C LYS A 3 21.87 24.97 -29.52
N ILE A 4 21.08 25.70 -28.73
CA ILE A 4 19.86 25.22 -28.09
C ILE A 4 18.69 25.66 -28.98
N PRO A 5 17.93 24.75 -29.63
CA PRO A 5 16.71 25.13 -30.31
C PRO A 5 15.61 25.42 -29.28
N ARG A 6 14.93 26.56 -29.48
CA ARG A 6 13.89 27.12 -28.61
C ARG A 6 12.64 26.23 -28.63
N LEU A 7 12.38 25.52 -27.54
CA LEU A 7 11.16 24.71 -27.30
C LEU A 7 9.95 25.53 -26.79
N LEU A 8 10.14 26.84 -26.59
CA LEU A 8 9.11 27.74 -26.07
C LEU A 8 7.88 27.96 -26.99
N PRO A 9 7.95 27.93 -28.34
CA PRO A 9 6.76 28.08 -29.17
C PRO A 9 5.93 26.78 -29.33
N LEU A 10 6.49 25.59 -29.04
CA LEU A 10 5.73 24.33 -29.15
C LEU A 10 4.83 24.06 -27.95
N ILE A 11 5.22 24.53 -26.76
CA ILE A 11 4.39 24.41 -25.55
C ILE A 11 3.18 25.36 -25.61
N ALA A 12 3.30 26.50 -26.30
CA ALA A 12 2.19 27.44 -26.49
C ALA A 12 1.08 26.90 -27.42
N VAL A 13 1.41 26.05 -28.40
CA VAL A 13 0.42 25.42 -29.29
C VAL A 13 -0.28 24.24 -28.60
N ALA A 14 0.40 23.55 -27.66
CA ALA A 14 -0.18 22.45 -26.90
C ALA A 14 -1.23 22.89 -25.86
N ILE A 15 -1.16 24.15 -25.38
CA ILE A 15 -2.14 24.69 -24.41
C ILE A 15 -3.31 25.40 -25.11
N GLY A 16 -3.11 25.94 -26.32
CA GLY A 16 -4.16 26.61 -27.09
C GLY A 16 -5.11 25.67 -27.88
N GLY A 17 -4.70 24.44 -28.17
CA GLY A 17 -5.48 23.50 -29.00
C GLY A 17 -6.53 22.65 -28.24
N VAL A 18 -6.48 22.60 -26.91
CA VAL A 18 -7.30 21.66 -26.11
C VAL A 18 -8.62 22.28 -25.60
N VAL A 19 -8.90 23.54 -25.93
CA VAL A 19 -10.13 24.24 -25.49
C VAL A 19 -11.32 24.11 -26.45
N VAL A 20 -11.15 23.52 -27.66
CA VAL A 20 -12.24 23.46 -28.67
C VAL A 20 -13.05 22.14 -28.68
N VAL A 21 -12.66 21.10 -27.93
CA VAL A 21 -13.38 19.78 -27.97
C VAL A 21 -14.24 19.51 -26.74
N ARG A 22 -14.46 20.49 -25.85
CA ARG A 22 -15.31 20.32 -24.66
C ARG A 22 -16.46 21.32 -24.59
N ALA A 23 -17.31 21.31 -25.61
CA ALA A 23 -18.58 22.03 -25.62
C ALA A 23 -19.66 21.30 -26.43
N VAL A 24 -20.01 20.08 -26.04
CA VAL A 24 -21.33 19.49 -26.35
C VAL A 24 -21.80 18.71 -25.14
N GLY A 25 -22.96 19.10 -24.60
CA GLY A 25 -23.70 18.32 -23.61
C GLY A 25 -23.63 18.86 -22.19
N VAL A 26 -24.50 19.84 -21.90
CA VAL A 26 -25.38 19.97 -20.71
C VAL A 26 -25.61 21.45 -20.42
N ALA A 27 -26.71 21.99 -20.97
CA ALA A 27 -27.40 23.16 -20.44
C ALA A 27 -28.91 22.89 -20.54
N PRO A 28 -29.68 22.96 -19.44
CA PRO A 28 -31.13 22.82 -19.46
C PRO A 28 -31.73 24.18 -19.85
N GLY A 29 -32.48 24.24 -20.96
CA GLY A 29 -33.20 25.47 -21.33
C GLY A 29 -33.37 25.75 -22.82
N LEU A 30 -32.71 25.00 -23.72
CA LEU A 30 -32.81 25.26 -25.18
C LEU A 30 -34.04 24.61 -25.85
N PHE A 31 -34.87 23.87 -25.10
CA PHE A 31 -36.03 23.14 -25.65
C PHE A 31 -37.40 23.79 -25.36
N GLU A 32 -37.46 24.92 -24.63
CA GLU A 32 -38.71 25.68 -24.51
C GLU A 32 -39.08 26.42 -25.82
N GLY A 33 -38.09 26.85 -26.60
CA GLY A 33 -38.33 27.48 -27.91
C GLY A 33 -38.90 26.54 -28.97
N ALA A 34 -38.74 25.22 -28.81
CA ALA A 34 -39.32 24.21 -29.70
C ALA A 34 -40.78 23.85 -29.35
N ARG A 35 -41.25 24.24 -28.14
CA ARG A 35 -42.64 24.00 -27.71
C ARG A 35 -43.60 25.08 -28.24
N ALA A 36 -43.12 26.30 -28.42
CA ALA A 36 -43.92 27.45 -28.89
C ALA A 36 -44.16 27.49 -30.42
N TRP A 37 -43.48 26.66 -31.22
CA TRP A 37 -43.71 26.54 -32.68
C TRP A 37 -44.47 25.27 -33.08
N ALA A 38 -44.78 24.40 -32.12
CA ALA A 38 -45.59 23.20 -32.33
C ALA A 38 -47.06 23.37 -31.90
N GLU A 39 -47.43 24.52 -31.32
CA GLU A 39 -48.80 24.80 -30.88
C GLU A 39 -49.66 25.57 -31.90
N GLU A 40 -49.11 25.87 -33.09
CA GLU A 40 -49.83 26.60 -34.13
C GLU A 40 -49.66 25.97 -35.52
N ALA A 41 -50.03 24.70 -35.65
CA ALA A 41 -50.46 24.07 -36.91
C ALA A 41 -50.83 22.59 -36.72
N VAL A 42 -51.98 22.30 -36.12
CA VAL A 42 -52.69 21.04 -36.40
C VAL A 42 -54.20 21.36 -36.50
N PRO A 43 -54.83 21.30 -37.69
CA PRO A 43 -56.27 21.38 -37.77
C PRO A 43 -56.87 20.20 -37.00
N ALA A 44 -57.97 20.47 -36.28
CA ALA A 44 -58.74 19.50 -35.49
C ALA A 44 -58.90 18.16 -36.23
N ALA A 45 -58.02 17.21 -35.91
CA ALA A 45 -58.22 15.81 -36.23
C ALA A 45 -59.29 15.31 -35.25
N ALA A 46 -60.45 14.99 -35.82
CA ALA A 46 -61.57 14.38 -35.15
C ALA A 46 -61.10 13.34 -34.13
N ALA A 47 -61.69 13.40 -32.93
CA ALA A 47 -61.61 12.35 -31.93
C ALA A 47 -61.90 11.00 -32.59
N ALA A 48 -60.86 10.21 -32.83
CA ALA A 48 -61.00 8.82 -33.19
C ALA A 48 -61.49 8.09 -31.94
N THR A 49 -62.79 7.82 -31.91
CA THR A 49 -63.40 6.79 -31.08
C THR A 49 -62.53 5.52 -31.12
N PRO A 50 -62.20 4.89 -29.97
CA PRO A 50 -61.53 3.61 -30.01
C PRO A 50 -62.43 2.64 -30.78
N ALA A 51 -61.92 2.11 -31.89
CA ALA A 51 -62.57 1.03 -32.60
C ALA A 51 -62.79 -0.12 -31.60
N PRO A 52 -63.98 -0.76 -31.58
CA PRO A 52 -64.24 -1.86 -30.68
C PRO A 52 -63.20 -2.95 -30.91
N ALA A 53 -62.59 -3.44 -29.83
CA ALA A 53 -61.74 -4.62 -29.85
C ALA A 53 -62.51 -5.76 -30.50
N VAL A 54 -62.22 -6.00 -31.77
CA VAL A 54 -62.64 -7.21 -32.49
C VAL A 54 -62.07 -8.37 -31.68
N CYS A 55 -62.93 -9.31 -31.33
CA CYS A 55 -62.70 -10.43 -30.41
C CYS A 55 -61.33 -11.10 -30.61
N ALA A 56 -60.30 -10.63 -29.91
CA ALA A 56 -59.09 -11.41 -29.70
C ALA A 56 -59.44 -12.46 -28.65
N LEU A 57 -59.48 -13.73 -29.06
CA LEU A 57 -59.58 -14.86 -28.15
C LEU A 57 -58.56 -14.66 -27.03
N THR A 58 -59.00 -14.80 -25.77
CA THR A 58 -58.04 -14.72 -24.66
C THR A 58 -57.00 -15.84 -24.83
N PRO A 59 -55.75 -15.66 -24.36
CA PRO A 59 -54.71 -16.69 -24.47
C PRO A 59 -55.18 -18.05 -23.94
N GLU A 60 -56.06 -18.03 -22.95
CA GLU A 60 -56.70 -19.19 -22.35
C GLU A 60 -57.70 -19.88 -23.30
N GLN A 61 -58.49 -19.12 -24.06
CA GLN A 61 -59.43 -19.66 -25.06
C GLN A 61 -58.69 -20.22 -26.29
N LEU A 62 -57.60 -19.58 -26.72
CA LEU A 62 -56.74 -20.06 -27.80
C LEU A 62 -56.07 -21.40 -27.43
N ALA A 63 -55.59 -21.52 -26.20
CA ALA A 63 -54.96 -22.74 -25.72
C ALA A 63 -55.96 -23.89 -25.48
N GLN A 64 -57.20 -23.59 -25.09
CA GLN A 64 -58.28 -24.58 -25.05
C GLN A 64 -58.62 -25.14 -26.44
N GLN A 65 -58.58 -24.30 -27.48
CA GLN A 65 -58.74 -24.72 -28.88
C GLN A 65 -57.54 -25.53 -29.40
N ALA A 66 -56.35 -25.31 -28.84
CA ALA A 66 -55.12 -26.05 -29.16
C ALA A 66 -54.94 -27.35 -28.34
N GLY A 67 -55.88 -27.71 -27.47
CA GLY A 67 -55.81 -28.93 -26.64
C GLY A 67 -54.80 -28.89 -25.49
N LEU A 68 -54.29 -27.70 -25.13
CA LEU A 68 -53.32 -27.52 -24.05
C LEU A 68 -54.00 -27.47 -22.68
N SER A 69 -53.47 -28.22 -21.71
CA SER A 69 -53.92 -28.19 -20.33
C SER A 69 -53.56 -26.86 -19.64
N PRO A 70 -54.37 -26.33 -18.71
CA PRO A 70 -54.04 -25.12 -17.95
C PRO A 70 -52.71 -25.19 -17.19
N ALA A 71 -52.23 -26.38 -16.84
CA ALA A 71 -50.91 -26.56 -16.21
C ALA A 71 -49.76 -26.37 -17.21
N GLU A 72 -49.92 -26.86 -18.45
CA GLU A 72 -48.92 -26.74 -19.51
C GLU A 72 -48.75 -25.29 -19.95
N MET A 73 -49.85 -24.53 -20.05
CA MET A 73 -49.80 -23.09 -20.30
C MET A 73 -48.97 -22.32 -19.27
N ARG A 74 -49.13 -22.63 -17.97
CA ARG A 74 -48.36 -21.95 -16.91
C ARG A 74 -46.87 -22.24 -17.04
N ILE A 75 -46.50 -23.47 -17.37
CA ILE A 75 -45.11 -23.87 -17.57
C ILE A 75 -44.52 -23.14 -18.78
N LEU A 76 -45.26 -23.07 -19.90
CA LEU A 76 -44.79 -22.36 -21.09
C LEU A 76 -44.59 -20.85 -20.84
N ASN A 77 -45.51 -20.22 -20.10
CA ASN A 77 -45.36 -18.83 -19.69
C ASN A 77 -44.14 -18.65 -18.77
N ALA A 78 -43.98 -19.51 -17.75
CA ALA A 78 -42.82 -19.46 -16.86
C ALA A 78 -41.48 -19.67 -17.59
N LEU A 79 -41.43 -20.55 -18.59
CA LEU A 79 -40.24 -20.76 -19.43
C LEU A 79 -39.96 -19.57 -20.34
N LYS A 80 -41.00 -18.94 -20.90
CA LYS A 80 -40.89 -17.71 -21.67
C LYS A 80 -40.35 -16.57 -20.80
N ASP A 81 -40.92 -16.38 -19.62
CA ASP A 81 -40.49 -15.34 -18.68
C ASP A 81 -39.04 -15.58 -18.24
N ARG A 82 -38.69 -16.84 -17.94
CA ARG A 82 -37.31 -17.22 -17.61
C ARG A 82 -36.33 -16.98 -18.76
N ARG A 83 -36.75 -17.21 -20.02
CA ARG A 83 -35.91 -16.90 -21.18
C ARG A 83 -35.67 -15.40 -21.28
N ALA A 84 -36.71 -14.58 -21.13
CA ALA A 84 -36.56 -13.13 -21.14
C ALA A 84 -35.63 -12.63 -20.02
N GLU A 85 -35.70 -13.21 -18.81
CA GLU A 85 -34.75 -12.90 -17.73
C GLU A 85 -33.30 -13.26 -18.08
N LEU A 86 -33.08 -14.40 -18.73
CA LEU A 86 -31.74 -14.83 -19.16
C LEU A 86 -31.20 -13.94 -20.27
N ASP A 87 -32.03 -13.58 -21.25
CA ASP A 87 -31.63 -12.71 -22.36
C ASP A 87 -31.15 -11.34 -21.82
N VAL A 88 -31.86 -10.76 -20.84
CA VAL A 88 -31.43 -9.52 -20.17
C VAL A 88 -30.09 -9.69 -19.46
N ARG A 89 -29.88 -10.79 -18.75
CA ARG A 89 -28.61 -11.06 -18.06
C ARG A 89 -27.45 -11.27 -19.04
N ASP A 90 -27.72 -11.93 -20.17
CA ASP A 90 -26.73 -12.15 -21.21
C ASP A 90 -26.34 -10.83 -21.88
N GLU A 91 -27.29 -9.93 -22.13
CA GLU A 91 -27.01 -8.56 -22.59
C GLU A 91 -26.20 -7.74 -21.57
N ASP A 92 -26.56 -7.82 -20.30
CA ASP A 92 -25.82 -7.17 -19.20
C ASP A 92 -24.36 -7.67 -19.17
N MET A 93 -24.15 -8.99 -19.23
CA MET A 93 -22.80 -9.58 -19.26
C MET A 93 -22.04 -9.21 -20.53
N ALA A 94 -22.70 -9.21 -21.69
CA ALA A 94 -22.10 -8.82 -22.96
C ALA A 94 -21.63 -7.36 -22.94
N SER A 95 -22.30 -6.48 -22.18
CA SER A 95 -21.88 -5.08 -22.02
C SER A 95 -20.74 -4.90 -21.01
N MET A 96 -20.73 -5.68 -19.91
CA MET A 96 -19.73 -5.55 -18.84
C MET A 96 -18.39 -6.21 -19.17
N LEU A 97 -18.38 -7.36 -19.85
CA LEU A 97 -17.17 -8.13 -20.14
C LEU A 97 -16.11 -7.30 -20.91
N PRO A 98 -16.45 -6.56 -21.98
CA PRO A 98 -15.47 -5.72 -22.68
C PRO A 98 -14.88 -4.62 -21.80
N LEU A 99 -15.67 -4.03 -20.90
CA LEU A 99 -15.20 -2.99 -19.97
C LEU A 99 -14.23 -3.57 -18.94
N MET A 100 -14.52 -4.75 -18.41
CA MET A 100 -13.63 -5.48 -17.50
C MET A 100 -12.32 -5.88 -18.19
N MET A 101 -12.39 -6.43 -19.41
CA MET A 101 -11.19 -6.77 -20.18
C MET A 101 -10.32 -5.55 -20.48
N ALA A 102 -10.93 -4.42 -20.87
CA ALA A 102 -10.19 -3.18 -21.09
C ALA A 102 -9.57 -2.64 -19.79
N ALA A 103 -10.26 -2.80 -18.65
CA ALA A 103 -9.72 -2.43 -17.34
C ALA A 103 -8.54 -3.33 -16.94
N GLU A 104 -8.64 -4.64 -17.15
CA GLU A 104 -7.56 -5.61 -16.90
C GLU A 104 -6.33 -5.30 -17.77
N GLN A 105 -6.51 -5.08 -19.08
CA GLN A 105 -5.41 -4.69 -19.97
C GLN A 105 -4.74 -3.38 -19.52
N LYS A 106 -5.53 -2.41 -19.03
CA LYS A 106 -5.01 -1.14 -18.51
C LYS A 106 -4.25 -1.33 -17.20
N LEU A 107 -4.69 -2.25 -16.33
CA LEU A 107 -3.98 -2.59 -15.11
C LEU A 107 -2.68 -3.31 -15.44
N GLU A 108 -2.70 -4.27 -16.35
CA GLU A 108 -1.50 -5.00 -16.80
C GLU A 108 -0.47 -4.04 -17.40
N ALA A 109 -0.90 -3.12 -18.28
CA ALA A 109 -0.02 -2.09 -18.83
C ALA A 109 0.59 -1.18 -17.75
N ARG A 110 -0.16 -0.86 -16.68
CA ARG A 110 0.35 -0.07 -15.55
C ARG A 110 1.33 -0.87 -14.70
N THR A 111 1.06 -2.15 -14.43
CA THR A 111 1.96 -3.04 -13.71
C THR A 111 3.28 -3.19 -14.46
N ALA A 112 3.22 -3.49 -15.76
CA ALA A 112 4.40 -3.58 -16.62
C ALA A 112 5.21 -2.26 -16.64
N ALA A 113 4.54 -1.10 -16.71
CA ALA A 113 5.21 0.19 -16.65
C ALA A 113 5.89 0.44 -15.28
N LEU A 114 5.24 0.07 -14.17
CA LEU A 114 5.83 0.19 -12.84
C LEU A 114 7.01 -0.76 -12.65
N GLU A 115 6.95 -1.98 -13.19
CA GLU A 115 8.07 -2.92 -13.18
C GLU A 115 9.24 -2.43 -14.02
N ALA A 116 8.97 -1.82 -15.18
CA ALA A 116 10.00 -1.19 -16.01
C ALA A 116 10.69 -0.04 -15.25
N ILE A 117 9.92 0.84 -14.59
CA ILE A 117 10.49 1.91 -13.77
C ILE A 117 11.28 1.35 -12.58
N LYS A 118 10.79 0.30 -11.91
CA LYS A 118 11.49 -0.37 -10.82
C LYS A 118 12.85 -0.91 -11.28
N THR A 119 12.90 -1.58 -12.42
CA THR A 119 14.14 -2.14 -12.98
C THR A 119 15.11 -1.05 -13.43
N GLU A 120 14.60 0.03 -14.04
CA GLU A 120 15.41 1.20 -14.39
C GLU A 120 16.02 1.86 -13.15
N VAL A 121 15.21 2.11 -12.11
CA VAL A 121 15.68 2.70 -10.84
C VAL A 121 16.70 1.79 -10.15
N GLN A 122 16.48 0.48 -10.11
CA GLN A 122 17.46 -0.46 -9.55
C GLN A 122 18.77 -0.45 -10.33
N THR A 123 18.70 -0.36 -11.66
CA THR A 123 19.88 -0.28 -12.53
C THR A 123 20.65 1.02 -12.28
N LEU A 124 19.96 2.16 -12.26
CA LEU A 124 20.58 3.46 -11.98
C LEU A 124 21.18 3.51 -10.58
N LEU A 125 20.50 2.96 -9.57
CA LEU A 125 21.02 2.90 -8.21
C LEU A 125 22.28 2.02 -8.11
N GLY A 126 22.29 0.88 -8.83
CA GLY A 126 23.48 0.05 -8.96
C GLY A 126 24.65 0.79 -9.60
N GLN A 127 24.42 1.46 -10.74
CA GLN A 127 25.45 2.23 -11.44
C GLN A 127 25.99 3.40 -10.60
N VAL A 128 25.14 4.09 -9.85
CA VAL A 128 25.57 5.16 -8.93
C VAL A 128 26.42 4.59 -7.82
N GLY A 129 26.00 3.48 -7.19
CA GLY A 129 26.77 2.81 -6.14
C GLY A 129 28.15 2.34 -6.63
N GLU A 130 28.24 1.78 -7.84
CA GLU A 130 29.50 1.38 -8.46
C GLU A 130 30.43 2.58 -8.73
N ARG A 131 29.88 3.70 -9.23
CA ARG A 131 30.66 4.92 -9.44
C ARG A 131 31.17 5.51 -8.14
N GLU A 132 30.32 5.60 -7.12
CA GLU A 132 30.70 6.07 -5.79
C GLU A 132 31.81 5.20 -5.19
N GLN A 133 31.66 3.87 -5.27
CA GLN A 133 32.69 2.94 -4.80
C GLN A 133 34.01 3.10 -5.58
N ALA A 134 33.95 3.24 -6.90
CA ALA A 134 35.13 3.45 -7.72
C ALA A 134 35.85 4.77 -7.38
N GLU A 135 35.12 5.86 -7.10
CA GLU A 135 35.73 7.11 -6.65
C GLU A 135 36.38 6.95 -5.26
N VAL A 136 35.72 6.26 -4.32
CA VAL A 136 36.32 5.95 -3.00
C VAL A 136 37.59 5.13 -3.17
N ASP A 137 37.58 4.09 -4.01
CA ASP A 137 38.73 3.23 -4.25
C ASP A 137 39.91 3.99 -4.88
N ARG A 138 39.62 4.92 -5.80
CA ARG A 138 40.64 5.82 -6.37
C ARG A 138 41.27 6.71 -5.29
N LEU A 139 40.46 7.29 -4.41
CA LEU A 139 40.96 8.10 -3.29
C LEU A 139 41.80 7.25 -2.34
N VAL A 140 41.34 6.05 -1.98
CA VAL A 140 42.10 5.09 -1.16
C VAL A 140 43.45 4.76 -1.81
N ALA A 141 43.49 4.53 -3.13
CA ALA A 141 44.72 4.27 -3.85
C ALA A 141 45.72 5.44 -3.73
N VAL A 142 45.26 6.68 -3.95
CA VAL A 142 46.09 7.89 -3.81
C VAL A 142 46.66 8.03 -2.40
N TYR A 143 45.82 7.89 -1.37
CA TYR A 143 46.27 8.05 0.02
C TYR A 143 47.16 6.90 0.49
N SER A 144 46.90 5.67 0.02
CA SER A 144 47.70 4.49 0.38
C SER A 144 49.09 4.49 -0.27
N ALA A 145 49.25 5.14 -1.42
CA ALA A 145 50.54 5.30 -2.10
C ALA A 145 51.39 6.44 -1.51
N MET A 146 50.78 7.37 -0.77
CA MET A 146 51.49 8.49 -0.13
C MET A 146 52.17 8.07 1.19
N ARG A 147 53.18 8.84 1.62
CA ARG A 147 53.86 8.61 2.90
C ARG A 147 52.86 8.78 4.07
N PRO A 148 52.84 7.88 5.07
CA PRO A 148 51.84 7.92 6.14
C PRO A 148 51.77 9.26 6.90
N ARG A 149 52.91 9.92 7.09
CA ARG A 149 52.99 11.22 7.76
C ARG A 149 52.32 12.35 6.97
N GLU A 150 52.37 12.31 5.65
CA GLU A 150 51.72 13.32 4.81
C GLU A 150 50.22 13.02 4.65
N ALA A 151 49.88 11.74 4.47
CA ALA A 151 48.49 11.28 4.50
C ALA A 151 47.77 11.72 5.79
N ALA A 152 48.38 11.54 6.96
CA ALA A 152 47.82 11.95 8.24
C ALA A 152 47.52 13.44 8.33
N ARG A 153 48.42 14.30 7.83
CA ARG A 153 48.23 15.76 7.81
C ARG A 153 47.06 16.16 6.93
N VAL A 154 46.95 15.57 5.74
CA VAL A 154 45.83 15.84 4.83
C VAL A 154 44.53 15.32 5.43
N PHE A 155 44.50 14.08 5.93
CA PHE A 155 43.32 13.46 6.56
C PHE A 155 42.73 14.28 7.72
N ALA A 156 43.57 14.97 8.50
CA ALA A 156 43.10 15.83 9.58
C ALA A 156 42.29 17.05 9.10
N THR A 157 42.49 17.47 7.84
CA THR A 157 41.81 18.63 7.24
C THR A 157 40.57 18.26 6.41
N LEU A 158 40.35 16.97 6.15
CA LEU A 158 39.22 16.49 5.35
C LEU A 158 37.90 16.55 6.13
N ALA A 159 36.82 16.87 5.42
CA ALA A 159 35.46 16.74 5.94
C ALA A 159 35.07 15.27 6.14
N ASP A 160 34.22 15.01 7.14
CA ASP A 160 33.79 13.65 7.51
C ASP A 160 33.12 12.89 6.37
N ASP A 161 32.39 13.60 5.50
CA ASP A 161 31.66 13.02 4.37
C ASP A 161 32.59 12.27 3.40
N VAL A 162 33.84 12.71 3.26
CA VAL A 162 34.86 12.05 2.43
C VAL A 162 35.83 11.24 3.28
N ARG A 163 36.17 11.73 4.48
CA ARG A 163 37.13 11.11 5.39
C ARG A 163 36.67 9.72 5.85
N LEU A 164 35.41 9.58 6.24
CA LEU A 164 34.88 8.34 6.80
C LEU A 164 34.73 7.21 5.77
N PRO A 165 34.18 7.43 4.56
CA PRO A 165 34.12 6.39 3.54
C PRO A 165 35.52 5.91 3.12
N VAL A 166 36.47 6.83 2.90
CA VAL A 166 37.84 6.48 2.51
C VAL A 166 38.56 5.73 3.62
N ALA A 167 38.42 6.14 4.89
CA ALA A 167 38.99 5.42 6.03
C ALA A 167 38.37 4.01 6.19
N ALA A 168 37.06 3.87 5.96
CA ALA A 168 36.37 2.58 6.06
C ALA A 168 36.77 1.60 4.95
N ALA A 169 37.04 2.10 3.74
CA ALA A 169 37.48 1.29 2.59
C ALA A 169 39.00 1.02 2.57
N MET A 170 39.79 1.74 3.37
CA MET A 170 41.23 1.54 3.46
C MET A 170 41.62 0.18 4.05
N ARG A 171 42.74 -0.38 3.56
CA ARG A 171 43.32 -1.59 4.14
C ARG A 171 43.74 -1.34 5.60
N PRO A 172 43.47 -2.26 6.54
CA PRO A 172 43.74 -2.06 7.97
C PRO A 172 45.20 -1.67 8.29
N ARG A 173 46.16 -2.28 7.58
CA ARG A 173 47.60 -1.99 7.76
C ARG A 173 47.95 -0.55 7.38
N SER A 174 47.43 -0.08 6.25
CA SER A 174 47.67 1.29 5.77
C SER A 174 46.99 2.31 6.68
N LEU A 175 45.77 2.00 7.15
CA LEU A 175 45.04 2.87 8.07
C LEU A 175 45.79 3.02 9.40
N ALA A 176 46.28 1.91 9.97
CA ALA A 176 47.08 1.93 11.19
C ALA A 176 48.35 2.78 11.04
N ALA A 177 49.04 2.68 9.89
CA ALA A 177 50.25 3.46 9.63
C ALA A 177 49.95 4.98 9.53
N VAL A 178 48.79 5.36 8.97
CA VAL A 178 48.35 6.77 8.92
C VAL A 178 47.95 7.25 10.31
N MET A 179 47.13 6.48 11.05
CA MET A 179 46.71 6.83 12.41
C MET A 179 47.89 6.99 13.37
N ALA A 180 48.95 6.18 13.22
CA ALA A 180 50.17 6.30 14.02
C ALA A 180 50.92 7.64 13.82
N GLN A 181 50.64 8.35 12.73
CA GLN A 181 51.22 9.67 12.43
C GLN A 181 50.25 10.82 12.65
N MET A 182 49.03 10.54 13.11
CA MET A 182 48.01 11.53 13.46
C MET A 182 48.17 12.00 14.91
N GLU A 183 47.53 13.13 15.24
CA GLU A 183 47.37 13.56 16.62
C GLU A 183 46.40 12.61 17.37
N PRO A 184 46.65 12.27 18.64
CA PRO A 184 45.85 11.29 19.38
C PRO A 184 44.34 11.59 19.46
N ALA A 185 43.94 12.85 19.63
CA ALA A 185 42.53 13.23 19.65
C ALA A 185 41.86 13.04 18.27
N ALA A 186 42.54 13.40 17.18
CA ALA A 186 42.03 13.18 15.82
C ALA A 186 41.88 11.67 15.49
N ALA A 187 42.82 10.83 15.91
CA ALA A 187 42.74 9.39 15.73
C ALA A 187 41.58 8.76 16.56
N ARG A 188 41.37 9.26 17.78
CA ARG A 188 40.23 8.87 18.63
C ARG A 188 38.90 9.23 17.96
N GLU A 189 38.75 10.46 17.50
CA GLU A 189 37.54 10.97 16.85
C GLU A 189 37.19 10.13 15.60
N LEU A 190 38.18 9.84 14.76
CA LEU A 190 37.99 9.00 13.57
C LEU A 190 37.46 7.61 13.95
N THR A 191 38.02 7.01 15.00
CA THR A 191 37.64 5.67 15.47
C THR A 191 36.21 5.66 16.02
N GLU A 192 35.85 6.66 16.84
CA GLU A 192 34.50 6.79 17.40
C GLU A 192 33.45 6.98 16.29
N LYS A 193 33.75 7.79 15.27
CA LYS A 193 32.88 8.01 14.11
C LYS A 193 32.73 6.76 13.25
N LEU A 194 33.81 6.03 12.98
CA LEU A 194 33.76 4.76 12.25
C LEU A 194 32.94 3.70 13.00
N ALA A 195 33.14 3.59 14.33
CA ALA A 195 32.36 2.69 15.18
C ALA A 195 30.87 3.04 15.18
N GLY A 196 30.54 4.34 15.28
CA GLY A 196 29.17 4.84 15.20
C GLY A 196 28.50 4.52 13.86
N ARG A 197 29.21 4.69 12.75
CA ARG A 197 28.74 4.33 11.40
C ARG A 197 28.42 2.84 11.30
N PHE A 198 29.33 1.98 11.76
CA PHE A 198 29.13 0.52 11.72
C PHE A 198 27.94 0.09 12.59
N ALA A 199 27.79 0.67 13.78
CA ALA A 199 26.64 0.41 14.65
C ALA A 199 25.30 0.85 14.01
N ALA A 200 25.28 2.02 13.37
CA ALA A 200 24.12 2.52 12.64
C ALA A 200 23.76 1.60 11.47
N GLN A 201 24.74 1.17 10.67
CA GLN A 201 24.53 0.22 9.57
C GLN A 201 23.98 -1.12 10.07
N ARG A 202 24.52 -1.68 11.15
CA ARG A 202 23.98 -2.91 11.76
C ARG A 202 22.54 -2.76 12.24
N ARG A 203 22.18 -1.61 12.81
CA ARG A 203 20.80 -1.33 13.24
C ARG A 203 19.85 -1.23 12.06
N LEU A 204 20.28 -0.60 10.96
CA LEU A 204 19.49 -0.53 9.73
C LEU A 204 19.31 -1.92 9.12
N ALA A 205 20.37 -2.73 9.04
CA ALA A 205 20.28 -4.11 8.57
C ALA A 205 19.35 -4.97 9.45
N ALA A 206 19.42 -4.82 10.77
CA ALA A 206 18.52 -5.52 11.68
C ALA A 206 17.04 -5.09 11.51
N ARG A 207 16.80 -3.80 11.23
CA ARG A 207 15.46 -3.28 10.93
C ARG A 207 14.93 -3.79 9.60
N ALA A 208 15.76 -3.84 8.57
CA ALA A 208 15.40 -4.41 7.27
C ALA A 208 15.06 -5.89 7.40
N ALA A 209 15.90 -6.67 8.09
CA ALA A 209 15.62 -8.08 8.38
C ALA A 209 14.34 -8.26 9.18
N ALA A 210 14.05 -7.41 10.17
CA ALA A 210 12.80 -7.44 10.91
C ALA A 210 11.58 -7.12 10.04
N ALA A 211 11.67 -6.14 9.14
CA ALA A 211 10.60 -5.79 8.19
C ALA A 211 10.33 -6.87 7.15
N GLU A 212 11.37 -7.62 6.74
CA GLU A 212 11.22 -8.80 5.87
C GLU A 212 10.66 -10.02 6.61
N SER A 213 10.81 -10.06 7.94
CA SER A 213 10.30 -11.12 8.81
C SER A 213 8.90 -10.83 9.36
N GLU A 214 8.41 -9.59 9.24
CA GLU A 214 7.06 -9.24 9.64
C GLU A 214 6.07 -9.91 8.68
N PRO A 215 5.19 -10.81 9.15
CA PRO A 215 4.07 -11.26 8.34
C PRO A 215 3.24 -10.03 7.98
N ALA A 216 2.79 -9.96 6.73
CA ALA A 216 2.00 -8.87 6.18
C ALA A 216 1.03 -8.32 7.24
N PRO A 217 0.98 -6.99 7.47
CA PRO A 217 0.10 -6.42 8.48
C PRO A 217 -1.29 -6.95 8.18
N ALA A 218 -1.81 -7.76 9.11
CA ALA A 218 -3.18 -8.23 9.05
C ALA A 218 -4.03 -6.99 8.77
N ALA A 219 -4.76 -7.01 7.64
CA ALA A 219 -5.62 -5.93 7.23
C ALA A 219 -6.35 -5.37 8.46
N PRO A 220 -6.42 -4.04 8.65
CA PRO A 220 -7.07 -3.47 9.82
C PRO A 220 -8.47 -4.06 9.92
N GLN A 221 -8.65 -4.95 10.90
CA GLN A 221 -9.98 -5.41 11.28
C GLN A 221 -10.74 -4.13 11.65
N PRO A 222 -11.97 -3.93 11.13
CA PRO A 222 -12.74 -2.75 11.49
C PRO A 222 -12.87 -2.73 13.01
N ALA A 223 -12.20 -1.75 13.62
CA ALA A 223 -12.24 -1.53 15.05
C ALA A 223 -13.71 -1.41 15.46
N ALA A 224 -14.10 -2.26 16.41
CA ALA A 224 -15.33 -2.10 17.15
C ALA A 224 -15.42 -0.64 17.64
N ALA A 225 -16.61 -0.07 17.47
CA ALA A 225 -16.93 1.29 17.83
C ALA A 225 -16.41 1.66 19.24
N PRO A 226 -15.86 2.88 19.43
CA PRO A 226 -15.45 3.32 20.75
C PRO A 226 -16.66 3.37 21.69
N PRO A 227 -16.53 2.96 22.96
CA PRO A 227 -17.55 3.27 23.94
C PRO A 227 -17.62 4.78 24.10
N GLU A 228 -18.83 5.27 23.92
CA GLU A 228 -19.29 6.63 24.14
C GLU A 228 -18.64 7.26 25.37
N ALA A 229 -17.91 8.34 25.14
CA ALA A 229 -17.26 9.12 26.17
C ALA A 229 -18.32 9.67 27.15
N ALA A 230 -18.20 9.26 28.41
CA ALA A 230 -18.92 9.88 29.51
C ALA A 230 -18.56 11.38 29.57
N LYS A 231 -19.59 12.22 29.49
CA LYS A 231 -19.53 13.68 29.63
C LYS A 231 -18.79 14.09 30.91
N PRO A 232 -17.83 15.03 30.88
CA PRO A 232 -17.40 15.71 32.09
C PRO A 232 -18.49 16.71 32.52
N ALA A 233 -18.99 16.53 33.74
CA ALA A 233 -19.90 17.45 34.39
C ALA A 233 -19.22 18.80 34.66
N ALA A 234 -19.97 19.85 34.32
CA ALA A 234 -20.05 21.18 34.92
C ALA A 234 -18.77 21.84 35.48
N ALA A 235 -18.39 22.92 34.80
CA ALA A 235 -17.53 23.97 35.30
C ALA A 235 -18.16 24.72 36.50
N GLU A 236 -17.36 24.94 37.55
CA GLU A 236 -17.58 25.96 38.58
C GLU A 236 -16.45 27.02 38.50
N PRO A 237 -16.75 28.31 38.73
CA PRO A 237 -15.85 29.44 38.42
C PRO A 237 -14.78 29.71 39.51
N PRO A 238 -13.72 30.47 39.21
CA PRO A 238 -12.54 30.57 40.07
C PRO A 238 -12.71 31.61 41.19
N ALA A 239 -12.42 31.23 42.43
CA ALA A 239 -12.27 32.13 43.55
C ALA A 239 -10.80 32.24 44.00
N ALA A 240 -10.29 33.46 43.91
CA ALA A 240 -9.25 34.14 44.69
C ALA A 240 -8.11 33.33 45.36
N ARG A 241 -6.88 33.69 44.97
CA ARG A 241 -5.64 33.45 45.75
C ARG A 241 -5.69 34.15 47.12
N PRO A 242 -4.95 33.61 48.10
CA PRO A 242 -3.96 34.49 48.74
C PRO A 242 -2.58 33.84 49.02
N ALA A 243 -1.58 34.71 48.84
CA ALA A 243 -0.26 34.87 49.46
C ALA A 243 0.53 33.70 50.14
N ALA A 244 1.80 33.68 49.73
CA ALA A 244 3.01 33.03 50.24
C ALA A 244 3.27 32.95 51.77
N ARG A 245 3.93 31.86 52.22
CA ARG A 245 5.12 31.83 53.13
C ARG A 245 5.73 30.39 53.28
N PRO A 246 6.95 30.20 53.87
CA PRO A 246 8.17 29.67 53.24
C PRO A 246 8.50 28.18 53.56
N PRO A 247 9.60 27.57 53.04
CA PRO A 247 9.76 26.11 53.03
C PRO A 247 10.33 25.53 54.33
N ALA A 248 9.69 24.46 54.83
CA ALA A 248 10.15 23.70 55.99
C ALA A 248 10.92 22.44 55.56
N ARG A 249 12.22 22.49 55.87
CA ARG A 249 13.21 21.44 56.19
C ARG A 249 12.84 19.96 55.98
N ARG A 250 13.70 19.32 55.18
CA ARG A 250 14.04 17.88 55.14
C ARG A 250 14.31 17.31 56.56
N PRO A 251 13.86 16.09 56.87
CA PRO A 251 14.58 15.21 57.77
C PRO A 251 15.17 14.00 57.04
N ALA A 252 16.22 13.48 57.66
CA ALA A 252 17.22 12.59 57.11
C ALA A 252 16.81 11.10 57.06
N ALA A 253 17.64 10.37 56.30
CA ALA A 253 17.64 8.92 56.15
C ALA A 253 17.82 8.15 57.47
N ARG A 254 17.21 6.96 57.53
CA ARG A 254 17.67 5.81 58.34
C ARG A 254 16.98 4.51 57.87
N PRO A 255 17.49 3.31 58.24
CA PRO A 255 18.23 2.46 57.33
C PRO A 255 17.54 1.12 57.02
N ALA A 256 18.18 0.37 56.13
CA ALA A 256 17.80 -0.94 55.63
C ALA A 256 17.36 -1.96 56.71
N ALA A 257 16.27 -2.67 56.41
CA ALA A 257 15.88 -3.89 57.10
C ALA A 257 15.58 -5.01 56.08
N ARG A 258 16.54 -5.95 56.03
CA ARG A 258 16.40 -7.41 55.92
C ARG A 258 15.30 -7.99 55.01
N THR A 259 15.79 -8.60 53.93
CA THR A 259 15.19 -9.74 53.22
C THR A 259 14.79 -10.90 54.16
N PRO A 260 13.62 -11.51 53.93
CA PRO A 260 13.41 -12.93 54.19
C PRO A 260 13.42 -13.74 52.88
N ALA A 261 14.08 -14.90 52.95
CA ALA A 261 14.22 -15.93 51.92
C ALA A 261 12.88 -16.68 51.66
N PRO A 262 12.77 -17.49 50.58
CA PRO A 262 11.50 -17.89 50.00
C PRO A 262 10.82 -19.06 50.74
N ALA A 263 9.49 -18.99 50.85
CA ALA A 263 8.64 -20.08 51.31
C ALA A 263 8.33 -21.06 50.15
N PRO A 264 8.12 -22.36 50.44
CA PRO A 264 8.08 -23.41 49.43
C PRO A 264 6.75 -23.46 48.66
N ALA A 265 6.87 -24.02 47.45
CA ALA A 265 5.83 -24.23 46.46
C ALA A 265 4.54 -24.83 47.04
N GLN A 266 3.44 -24.12 46.84
CA GLN A 266 2.09 -24.66 47.00
C GLN A 266 1.62 -25.21 45.65
N ALA A 267 1.09 -26.42 45.71
CA ALA A 267 0.62 -27.23 44.61
C ALA A 267 -0.53 -26.56 43.84
N GLU A 268 -0.41 -26.54 42.51
CA GLU A 268 -1.49 -26.18 41.61
C GLU A 268 -2.59 -27.27 41.63
N PRO A 269 -3.88 -26.90 41.70
CA PRO A 269 -4.97 -27.84 41.52
C PRO A 269 -5.08 -28.23 40.04
N ALA A 270 -5.23 -29.54 39.83
CA ALA A 270 -5.33 -30.21 38.53
C ALA A 270 -6.34 -29.53 37.60
N GLY A 271 -5.83 -28.88 36.55
CA GLY A 271 -6.60 -28.49 35.37
C GLY A 271 -6.97 -29.71 34.53
N GLU A 272 -8.23 -29.73 34.11
CA GLU A 272 -8.83 -30.71 33.22
C GLU A 272 -7.99 -30.89 31.94
N ARG A 273 -7.60 -32.14 31.65
CA ARG A 273 -6.92 -32.49 30.40
C ARG A 273 -7.97 -32.68 29.30
N PRO A 274 -7.95 -31.92 28.20
CA PRO A 274 -8.73 -32.27 27.03
C PRO A 274 -8.18 -33.54 26.36
N TYR A 275 -9.10 -34.40 25.97
CA TYR A 275 -8.90 -35.67 25.25
C TYR A 275 -8.08 -35.47 23.96
N GLN A 276 -6.95 -36.16 23.83
CA GLN A 276 -6.20 -36.32 22.57
C GLN A 276 -6.53 -37.70 21.98
N PRO A 277 -6.97 -37.80 20.71
CA PRO A 277 -7.09 -39.09 20.04
C PRO A 277 -5.70 -39.65 19.70
N ALA A 278 -5.55 -40.96 19.94
CA ALA A 278 -4.34 -41.72 19.68
C ALA A 278 -3.91 -41.64 18.21
N ALA A 279 -2.62 -41.41 17.99
CA ALA A 279 -1.97 -41.53 16.70
C ALA A 279 -2.14 -42.96 16.15
N ALA A 280 -2.71 -43.06 14.96
CA ALA A 280 -2.75 -44.29 14.19
C ALA A 280 -1.31 -44.70 13.84
N GLU A 281 -0.98 -45.89 14.32
CA GLU A 281 0.27 -46.59 14.14
C GLU A 281 0.58 -46.78 12.64
N SER A 282 1.81 -46.44 12.29
CA SER A 282 2.43 -46.54 10.97
C SER A 282 2.30 -47.94 10.36
N ALA A 283 1.60 -48.03 9.23
CA ALA A 283 1.61 -49.19 8.35
C ALA A 283 2.97 -49.33 7.61
N PRO A 284 3.50 -50.56 7.42
CA PRO A 284 4.79 -50.78 6.75
C PRO A 284 4.68 -50.66 5.22
N PRO A 285 5.80 -50.34 4.51
CA PRO A 285 5.77 -50.11 3.06
C PRO A 285 5.64 -51.41 2.25
N GLU A 286 4.69 -51.39 1.30
CA GLU A 286 4.50 -52.44 0.30
C GLU A 286 5.72 -52.54 -0.65
N ARG A 287 6.13 -53.78 -0.93
CA ARG A 287 7.22 -54.13 -1.84
C ARG A 287 6.77 -54.03 -3.31
N PRO A 288 7.69 -53.72 -4.25
CA PRO A 288 7.36 -53.54 -5.66
C PRO A 288 6.95 -54.86 -6.33
N ARG A 289 5.85 -54.82 -7.08
CA ARG A 289 5.38 -55.95 -7.91
C ARG A 289 6.35 -56.18 -9.07
N GLN A 290 6.91 -57.39 -9.11
CA GLN A 290 7.67 -57.94 -10.22
C GLN A 290 6.78 -58.15 -11.45
N SER A 291 7.35 -57.82 -12.60
CA SER A 291 6.94 -58.17 -13.96
C SER A 291 6.87 -59.69 -14.18
N VAL A 292 5.80 -60.18 -14.81
CA VAL A 292 5.80 -61.43 -15.58
C VAL A 292 4.88 -61.26 -16.79
N GLN A 293 5.49 -61.46 -17.97
CA GLN A 293 4.99 -61.80 -19.33
C GLN A 293 3.68 -61.19 -19.85
#